data_AF-A0A0U4C9N3-F1
#
_entry.id   AF-A0A0U4C9N3-F1
#
_cell.length_a   1.000
_cell.length_b   1.000
_cell.length_c   1.000
_cell.angle_alpha   90.00
_cell.angle_beta   90.00
_cell.angle_gamma   90.00
#
_symmetry.space_group_name_H-M   'P 1'
#
loop_
_entity.id
_entity.type
_entity.pdbx_description
1 polymer ?
#
loop_
_entity_poly.entity_id
_entity_poly.type
_entity_poly.pdbx_seq_one_letter_code
_entity_poly.pdbx_strand_id
1 'polypeptide(L)'
;MRATFPDRPGLLGRVAQACGDADVNIVAMQVFSTRPTVTDEFVVEGDDGLTELALAGLFTEAGGAEVSVTRADGDAHLDAPTRYLDAVHEVLEGGRDVEEVLGELLAIAPPDVADYAGHDVLDLRRRNGSTLRVSRAVPFTAVERARAQALLSLVSDAGVDVPLIAPSPRHPVPLVRVAGLADIEAVSALHERCSVDTLYTRYQVPLRMPMTTRMARRLVTPEHGIALVVQVGLDLVGHGVLERGVLEGRPDDHVFQLLVEDAWQGRGFGTLLVKQAARHAKTDGAERLTFVSAGSNDTLLRAVGAAGFVARVERHDAAVHVTVPLSGVRAVETA
;
A
#
# COMPACT_ATOMS: atom_id res chain seq x y z
N MET A 1 6.92 36.49 -0.92
CA MET A 1 8.21 37.18 -0.71
C MET A 1 9.03 36.40 0.30
N ARG A 2 10.30 36.08 0.02
CA ARG A 2 11.20 35.36 0.93
C ARG A 2 12.48 36.15 1.13
N ALA A 3 12.93 36.28 2.38
CA ALA A 3 14.16 36.96 2.74
C ALA A 3 14.86 36.28 3.92
N THR A 4 16.19 36.28 3.92
CA THR A 4 17.02 35.74 5.00
C THR A 4 17.52 36.88 5.88
N PHE A 5 17.32 36.75 7.19
CA PHE A 5 17.74 37.72 8.19
C PHE A 5 18.66 37.08 9.24
N PRO A 6 19.49 37.87 9.95
CA PRO A 6 20.16 37.39 11.16
C PRO A 6 19.15 37.02 12.25
N ASP A 7 19.34 35.91 12.98
CA ASP A 7 18.45 35.52 14.09
C ASP A 7 18.71 36.39 15.34
N ARG A 8 18.13 37.60 15.36
CA ARG A 8 18.20 38.54 16.50
C ARG A 8 16.92 39.37 16.67
N PRO A 9 16.59 39.80 17.89
CA PRO A 9 15.38 40.59 18.16
C PRO A 9 15.30 41.90 17.36
N GLY A 10 14.08 42.34 17.05
CA GLY A 10 13.78 43.66 16.47
C GLY A 10 13.81 43.74 14.93
N LEU A 11 14.26 42.69 14.24
CA LEU A 11 14.26 42.64 12.76
C LEU A 11 12.86 42.64 12.17
N LEU A 12 11.97 41.79 12.66
CA LEU A 12 10.58 41.76 12.21
C LEU A 12 9.86 43.10 12.39
N GLY A 13 10.14 43.81 13.50
CA GLY A 13 9.56 45.13 13.73
C GLY A 13 9.98 46.16 12.68
N ARG A 14 11.24 46.11 12.22
CA ARG A 14 11.72 46.98 11.13
C ARG A 14 11.07 46.65 9.79
N VAL A 15 10.89 45.36 9.49
CA VAL A 15 10.19 44.92 8.27
C VAL A 15 8.74 45.38 8.31
N ALA A 16 8.03 45.15 9.42
CA ALA A 16 6.64 45.57 9.58
C ALA A 16 6.48 47.09 9.46
N GLN A 17 7.41 47.87 10.02
CA GLN A 17 7.41 49.32 9.87
C GLN A 17 7.65 49.75 8.42
N ALA A 18 8.64 49.16 7.74
CA ALA A 18 8.92 49.47 6.34
C ALA A 18 7.73 49.14 5.42
N CYS A 19 7.06 48.01 5.65
CA CYS A 19 5.82 47.67 4.96
C CYS A 19 4.71 48.69 5.24
N GLY A 20 4.51 49.10 6.50
CA GLY A 20 3.52 50.11 6.86
C GLY A 20 3.79 51.49 6.25
N ASP A 21 5.03 51.94 6.22
CA ASP A 21 5.44 53.21 5.60
C ASP A 21 5.26 53.21 4.07
N ALA A 22 5.20 52.03 3.46
CA ALA A 22 5.00 51.82 2.02
C ALA A 22 3.56 51.42 1.64
N ASP A 23 2.60 51.49 2.59
CA ASP A 23 1.22 51.03 2.42
C ASP A 23 1.10 49.56 1.93
N VAL A 24 2.02 48.70 2.37
CA VAL A 24 2.04 47.26 2.08
C VAL A 24 1.50 46.49 3.29
N ASN A 25 0.42 45.76 3.11
CA ASN A 25 -0.18 44.88 4.11
C ASN A 25 0.56 43.54 4.17
N ILE A 26 0.88 43.04 5.37
CA ILE A 26 1.40 41.69 5.58
C ILE A 26 0.23 40.77 5.90
N VAL A 27 -0.19 39.96 4.92
CA VAL A 27 -1.35 39.07 5.01
C VAL A 27 -1.01 37.79 5.77
N ALA A 28 0.16 37.23 5.51
CA ALA A 28 0.65 36.04 6.19
C ALA A 28 2.17 36.06 6.32
N MET A 29 2.68 35.34 7.33
CA MET A 29 4.10 35.23 7.58
C MET A 29 4.46 33.84 8.08
N GLN A 30 5.57 33.31 7.59
CA GLN A 30 6.18 32.07 8.06
C GLN A 30 7.65 32.28 8.37
N VAL A 31 8.11 31.64 9.44
CA VAL A 31 9.46 31.77 9.96
C VAL A 31 10.15 30.43 9.86
N PHE A 32 11.28 30.39 9.17
CA PHE A 32 12.14 29.21 9.05
C PHE A 32 13.47 29.48 9.76
N SER A 33 13.56 29.10 11.03
CA SER A 33 14.77 29.32 11.84
C SER A 33 15.88 28.32 11.47
N THR A 34 17.04 28.86 11.08
CA THR A 34 18.25 28.11 10.76
C THR A 34 19.46 28.83 11.37
N ARG A 35 19.71 28.64 12.67
CA ARG A 35 20.78 29.37 13.37
C ARG A 35 22.10 29.32 12.59
N PRO A 36 22.76 30.47 12.37
CA PRO A 36 22.53 31.79 13.00
C PRO A 36 21.57 32.72 12.26
N THR A 37 20.88 32.25 11.22
CA THR A 37 19.95 33.05 10.41
C THR A 37 18.52 32.56 10.53
N VAL A 38 17.60 33.34 10.01
CA VAL A 38 16.19 32.99 9.88
C VAL A 38 15.75 33.36 8.47
N THR A 39 15.16 32.43 7.74
CA THR A 39 14.52 32.72 6.47
C THR A 39 13.05 32.95 6.73
N ASP A 40 12.57 34.14 6.46
CA ASP A 40 11.17 34.52 6.63
C ASP A 40 10.49 34.61 5.28
N GLU A 41 9.26 34.12 5.23
CA GLU A 41 8.40 34.20 4.06
C GLU A 41 7.16 35.01 4.40
N PHE A 42 6.88 36.01 3.57
CA PHE A 42 5.78 36.94 3.72
C PHE A 42 4.87 36.85 2.50
N VAL A 43 3.57 36.80 2.77
CA VAL A 43 2.53 37.10 1.79
C VAL A 43 2.12 38.54 2.05
N VAL A 44 2.32 39.37 1.04
CA VAL A 44 2.09 40.80 1.13
C VAL A 44 1.11 41.24 0.04
N GLU A 45 0.33 42.24 0.37
CA GLU A 45 -0.68 42.85 -0.49
C GLU A 45 -0.47 44.36 -0.49
N GLY A 46 -0.61 44.99 -1.64
CA GLY A 46 -0.52 46.45 -1.79
C GLY A 46 -1.15 46.88 -3.11
N ASP A 47 -1.10 48.18 -3.38
CA ASP A 47 -1.75 48.77 -4.55
C ASP A 47 -1.23 48.20 -5.90
N ASP A 48 -2.04 48.33 -6.95
CA ASP A 48 -1.76 47.82 -8.32
C ASP A 48 -0.43 48.31 -8.94
N GLY A 49 0.15 49.38 -8.39
CA GLY A 49 1.46 49.92 -8.80
C GLY A 49 2.67 49.23 -8.17
N LEU A 50 2.46 48.30 -7.22
CA LEU A 50 3.53 47.64 -6.47
C LEU A 50 4.28 46.64 -7.36
N THR A 51 5.54 46.95 -7.66
CA THR A 51 6.40 46.08 -8.47
C THR A 51 7.22 45.11 -7.61
N GLU A 52 7.55 43.94 -8.18
CA GLU A 52 8.43 42.96 -7.52
C GLU A 52 9.78 43.56 -7.14
N LEU A 53 10.33 44.45 -7.98
CA LEU A 53 11.59 45.13 -7.71
C LEU A 53 11.50 46.10 -6.53
N ALA A 54 10.39 46.83 -6.41
CA ALA A 54 10.16 47.75 -5.28
C ALA A 54 10.02 46.97 -3.97
N LEU A 55 9.28 45.86 -3.98
CA LEU A 55 9.17 44.94 -2.83
C LEU A 55 10.53 44.35 -2.46
N ALA A 56 11.31 43.90 -3.43
CA ALA A 56 12.65 43.36 -3.18
C ALA A 56 13.57 44.42 -2.53
N GLY A 57 13.53 45.66 -3.02
CA GLY A 57 14.25 46.79 -2.44
C GLY A 57 13.85 47.06 -0.99
N LEU A 58 12.55 47.16 -0.71
CA LEU A 58 11.99 47.43 0.61
C LEU A 58 12.51 46.45 1.68
N PHE A 59 12.46 45.16 1.39
CA PHE A 59 12.92 44.11 2.32
C PHE A 59 14.45 44.05 2.45
N THR A 60 15.18 44.39 1.38
CA THR A 60 16.64 44.51 1.42
C THR A 60 17.06 45.67 2.33
N GLU A 61 16.41 46.83 2.22
CA GLU A 61 16.66 48.00 3.07
C GLU A 61 16.29 47.74 4.54
N ALA A 62 15.25 46.94 4.80
CA ALA A 62 14.89 46.47 6.13
C ALA A 62 15.94 45.50 6.75
N GLY A 63 16.95 45.08 5.95
CA GLY A 63 18.07 44.26 6.38
C GLY A 63 17.97 42.79 5.95
N GLY A 64 17.14 42.47 4.97
CA GLY A 64 17.04 41.15 4.36
C GLY A 64 18.17 40.90 3.36
N ALA A 65 18.66 39.66 3.36
CA ALA A 65 19.56 39.12 2.35
C ALA A 65 18.81 38.04 1.54
N GLU A 66 19.33 37.66 0.36
CA GLU A 66 18.75 36.59 -0.48
C GLU A 66 17.25 36.77 -0.75
N VAL A 67 16.88 38.03 -0.99
CA VAL A 67 15.50 38.46 -1.21
C VAL A 67 14.98 37.93 -2.55
N SER A 68 13.84 37.25 -2.53
CA SER A 68 13.14 36.76 -3.71
C SER A 68 11.64 37.06 -3.63
N VAL A 69 11.10 37.65 -4.70
CA VAL A 69 9.69 38.00 -4.83
C VAL A 69 9.10 37.16 -5.95
N THR A 70 7.95 36.55 -5.67
CA THR A 70 7.14 35.83 -6.65
C THR A 70 5.70 36.26 -6.45
N ARG A 71 4.95 36.41 -7.54
CA ARG A 71 3.49 36.58 -7.47
C ARG A 71 2.86 35.31 -6.89
N ALA A 72 1.87 35.51 -6.02
CA ALA A 72 1.16 34.42 -5.37
C ALA A 72 -0.31 34.47 -5.80
N ASP A 73 -0.88 33.30 -6.11
CA ASP A 73 -2.28 33.16 -6.54
C ASP A 73 -3.24 33.17 -5.35
N GLY A 74 -4.55 33.09 -5.64
CA GLY A 74 -5.64 33.30 -4.68
C GLY A 74 -5.53 32.56 -3.35
N ASP A 75 -4.92 31.38 -3.29
CA ASP A 75 -4.80 30.55 -2.06
C ASP A 75 -3.58 30.89 -1.19
N ALA A 76 -2.81 31.92 -1.56
CA ALA A 76 -1.67 32.38 -0.77
C ALA A 76 -2.05 32.85 0.65
N HIS A 77 -3.33 33.16 0.88
CA HIS A 77 -3.86 33.55 2.19
C HIS A 77 -4.04 32.37 3.16
N LEU A 78 -4.10 31.14 2.67
CA LEU A 78 -4.20 29.95 3.51
C LEU A 78 -2.86 29.68 4.21
N ASP A 79 -2.91 29.33 5.50
CA ASP A 79 -1.71 28.95 6.22
C ASP A 79 -1.12 27.65 5.67
N ALA A 80 0.21 27.52 5.65
CA ALA A 80 0.84 26.35 5.04
C ALA A 80 0.35 25.01 5.63
N PRO A 81 0.20 24.83 6.96
CA PRO A 81 -0.39 23.60 7.49
C PRO A 81 -1.69 23.18 6.80
N THR A 82 -2.64 24.11 6.62
CA THR A 82 -3.90 23.87 5.91
C THR A 82 -3.64 23.46 4.45
N ARG A 83 -2.83 24.21 3.71
CA ARG A 83 -2.47 23.88 2.31
C ARG A 83 -1.84 22.49 2.14
N TYR A 84 -0.97 22.07 3.06
CA TYR A 84 -0.38 20.73 3.02
C TYR A 84 -1.40 19.63 3.33
N LEU A 85 -2.39 19.88 4.19
CA LEU A 85 -3.47 18.92 4.48
C LEU A 85 -4.46 18.84 3.32
N ASP A 86 -4.80 19.95 2.69
CA ASP A 86 -5.66 19.98 1.51
C ASP A 86 -4.98 19.27 0.34
N ALA A 87 -3.68 19.48 0.14
CA ALA A 87 -2.89 18.75 -0.85
C ALA A 87 -2.90 17.23 -0.62
N VAL A 88 -2.85 16.78 0.65
CA VAL A 88 -3.04 15.35 0.96
C VAL A 88 -4.43 14.88 0.54
N HIS A 89 -5.47 15.65 0.86
CA HIS A 89 -6.85 15.31 0.53
C HIS A 89 -7.06 15.22 -0.99
N GLU A 90 -6.52 16.15 -1.77
CA GLU A 90 -6.59 16.12 -3.24
C GLU A 90 -5.96 14.88 -3.85
N VAL A 91 -4.86 14.39 -3.29
CA VAL A 91 -4.22 13.17 -3.79
C VAL A 91 -5.02 11.93 -3.38
N LEU A 92 -5.48 11.85 -2.13
CA LEU A 92 -6.12 10.64 -1.59
C LEU A 92 -7.58 10.47 -2.02
N GLU A 93 -8.36 11.55 -1.95
CA GLU A 93 -9.79 11.53 -2.25
C GLU A 93 -10.07 12.07 -3.65
N GLY A 94 -9.31 13.08 -4.09
CA GLY A 94 -9.42 13.64 -5.43
C GLY A 94 -8.74 12.80 -6.52
N GLY A 95 -7.86 11.87 -6.15
CA GLY A 95 -7.13 11.01 -7.08
C GLY A 95 -6.13 11.74 -7.97
N ARG A 96 -5.73 12.96 -7.60
CA ARG A 96 -4.71 13.73 -8.34
C ARG A 96 -3.33 13.09 -8.22
N ASP A 97 -2.50 13.29 -9.22
CA ASP A 97 -1.12 12.80 -9.16
C ASP A 97 -0.30 13.57 -8.11
N VAL A 98 0.45 12.83 -7.28
CA VAL A 98 1.21 13.42 -6.16
C VAL A 98 2.35 14.33 -6.63
N GLU A 99 2.93 14.07 -7.80
CA GLU A 99 3.98 14.91 -8.38
C GLU A 99 3.39 16.24 -8.86
N GLU A 100 2.21 16.20 -9.48
CA GLU A 100 1.47 17.40 -9.90
C GLU A 100 1.10 18.27 -8.70
N VAL A 101 0.51 17.68 -7.65
CA VAL A 101 0.12 18.40 -6.42
C VAL A 101 1.33 18.98 -5.69
N LEU A 102 2.44 18.23 -5.60
CA LEU A 102 3.68 18.75 -5.03
C LEU A 102 4.28 19.88 -5.89
N GLY A 103 4.12 19.80 -7.21
CA GLY A 103 4.52 20.83 -8.17
C GLY A 103 3.85 22.17 -7.90
N GLU A 104 2.54 22.15 -7.68
CA GLU A 104 1.74 23.33 -7.33
C GLU A 104 2.06 23.83 -5.92
N LEU A 105 2.06 22.92 -4.94
CA LEU A 105 2.27 23.26 -3.53
C LEU A 105 3.64 23.90 -3.26
N LEU A 106 4.68 23.41 -3.94
CA LEU A 106 6.06 23.89 -3.79
C LEU A 106 6.45 24.93 -4.85
N ALA A 107 5.52 25.33 -5.72
CA ALA A 107 5.76 26.25 -6.84
C ALA A 107 7.01 25.87 -7.65
N ILE A 108 7.03 24.63 -8.15
CA ILE A 108 8.17 24.03 -8.88
C ILE A 108 8.17 24.43 -10.36
N ALA A 109 7.35 25.42 -10.76
CA ALA A 109 7.28 25.88 -12.14
C ALA A 109 8.70 26.23 -12.66
N PRO A 110 9.12 25.67 -13.82
CA PRO A 110 10.42 25.96 -14.38
C PRO A 110 10.49 27.45 -14.74
N PRO A 111 11.58 28.16 -14.39
CA PRO A 111 11.72 29.57 -14.75
C PRO A 111 11.86 29.70 -16.28
N ASP A 112 11.22 30.73 -16.86
CA ASP A 112 11.17 30.99 -18.31
C ASP A 112 12.49 31.55 -18.89
N VAL A 113 13.64 31.11 -18.38
CA VAL A 113 14.94 31.71 -18.69
C VAL A 113 16.03 30.64 -18.74
N ALA A 114 16.58 30.46 -19.94
CA ALA A 114 17.46 29.37 -20.36
C ALA A 114 18.86 29.32 -19.72
N ASP A 115 19.15 30.14 -18.70
CA ASP A 115 20.52 30.39 -18.21
C ASP A 115 20.64 30.45 -16.67
N TYR A 116 19.89 29.62 -15.93
CA TYR A 116 20.07 29.47 -14.47
C TYR A 116 21.02 28.33 -14.11
N ALA A 117 22.21 28.67 -13.62
CA ALA A 117 23.26 27.72 -13.21
C ALA A 117 23.13 27.17 -11.77
N GLY A 118 21.90 27.11 -11.22
CA GLY A 118 21.67 26.65 -9.86
C GLY A 118 20.23 26.25 -9.62
N HIS A 119 19.93 24.97 -9.82
CA HIS A 119 18.67 24.38 -9.36
C HIS A 119 18.95 23.62 -8.07
N ASP A 120 18.10 23.83 -7.06
CA ASP A 120 18.07 22.97 -5.90
C ASP A 120 17.19 21.76 -6.21
N VAL A 121 17.69 20.58 -5.87
CA VAL A 121 17.05 19.30 -6.16
C VAL A 121 16.57 18.68 -4.86
N LEU A 122 15.31 18.31 -4.83
CA LEU A 122 14.66 17.64 -3.72
C LEU A 122 14.34 16.20 -4.10
N ASP A 123 15.07 15.29 -3.47
CA ASP A 123 14.83 13.85 -3.57
C ASP A 123 13.91 13.40 -2.42
N LEU A 124 12.70 12.98 -2.78
CA LEU A 124 11.71 12.45 -1.85
C LEU A 124 11.63 10.94 -1.98
N ARG A 125 11.76 10.23 -0.86
CA ARG A 125 11.77 8.77 -0.85
C ARG A 125 10.37 8.23 -0.64
N ARG A 126 9.92 7.35 -1.53
CA ARG A 126 8.72 6.55 -1.36
C ARG A 126 9.03 5.33 -0.50
N ARG A 127 8.00 4.78 0.16
CA ARG A 127 8.13 3.58 0.99
C ARG A 127 8.59 2.34 0.20
N ASN A 128 8.17 2.22 -1.06
CA ASN A 128 8.59 1.14 -1.95
C ASN A 128 10.07 1.23 -2.40
N GLY A 129 10.83 2.20 -1.90
CA GLY A 129 12.25 2.40 -2.21
C GLY A 129 12.52 3.24 -3.46
N SER A 130 11.48 3.57 -4.25
CA SER A 130 11.63 4.51 -5.37
C SER A 130 11.73 5.96 -4.90
N THR A 131 12.29 6.83 -5.73
CA THR A 131 12.55 8.23 -5.40
C THR A 131 11.80 9.13 -6.38
N LEU A 132 11.04 10.08 -5.84
CA LEU A 132 10.45 11.19 -6.60
C LEU A 132 11.40 12.37 -6.52
N ARG A 133 11.82 12.90 -7.67
CA ARG A 133 12.78 14.00 -7.76
C ARG A 133 12.10 15.23 -8.32
N VAL A 134 12.16 16.34 -7.59
CA VAL A 134 11.66 17.64 -8.04
C VAL A 134 12.77 18.69 -7.92
N SER A 135 12.72 19.73 -8.74
CA SER A 135 13.76 20.77 -8.75
C SER A 135 13.21 22.14 -9.09
N ARG A 136 13.67 23.19 -8.42
CA ARG A 136 13.30 24.58 -8.72
C ARG A 136 14.50 25.52 -8.58
N ALA A 137 14.37 26.76 -9.07
CA ALA A 137 15.45 27.75 -9.06
C ALA A 137 15.73 28.34 -7.66
N VAL A 138 14.69 28.51 -6.83
CA VAL A 138 14.84 29.00 -5.45
C VAL A 138 15.10 27.80 -4.52
N PRO A 139 16.15 27.82 -3.69
CA PRO A 139 16.43 26.70 -2.80
C PRO A 139 15.25 26.32 -1.90
N PHE A 140 15.09 25.02 -1.68
CA PHE A 140 14.17 24.48 -0.69
C PHE A 140 14.73 24.75 0.72
N THR A 141 13.88 25.19 1.62
CA THR A 141 14.18 25.26 3.06
C THR A 141 14.16 23.85 3.65
N ALA A 142 14.80 23.65 4.81
CA ALA A 142 14.73 22.37 5.53
C ALA A 142 13.28 21.97 5.87
N VAL A 143 12.40 22.94 6.14
CA VAL A 143 11.00 22.71 6.47
C VAL A 143 10.19 22.28 5.25
N GLU A 144 10.39 22.92 4.09
CA GLU A 144 9.76 22.48 2.83
C GLU A 144 10.13 21.03 2.50
N ARG A 145 11.42 20.68 2.62
CA ARG A 145 11.88 19.30 2.40
C ARG A 145 11.21 18.32 3.37
N ALA A 146 11.16 18.67 4.65
CA ALA A 146 10.55 17.82 5.68
C ALA A 146 9.04 17.64 5.47
N ARG A 147 8.31 18.70 5.16
CA ARG A 147 6.86 18.65 4.91
C ARG A 147 6.53 17.91 3.61
N ALA A 148 7.28 18.14 2.53
CA ALA A 148 7.12 17.40 1.28
C ALA A 148 7.39 15.90 1.46
N GLN A 149 8.42 15.54 2.23
CA GLN A 149 8.68 14.14 2.58
C GLN A 149 7.56 13.56 3.46
N ALA A 150 7.03 14.33 4.42
CA ALA A 150 5.92 13.89 5.27
C ALA A 150 4.62 13.68 4.46
N LEU A 151 4.29 14.61 3.56
CA LEU A 151 3.17 14.49 2.62
C LEU A 151 3.34 13.25 1.75
N LEU A 152 4.49 13.11 1.08
CA LEU A 152 4.75 11.95 0.23
C LEU A 152 4.69 10.65 1.02
N SER A 153 5.22 10.61 2.25
CA SER A 153 5.12 9.44 3.12
C SER A 153 3.67 9.13 3.45
N LEU A 154 2.86 10.12 3.84
CA LEU A 154 1.47 9.93 4.23
C LEU A 154 0.59 9.49 3.05
N VAL A 155 0.81 10.10 1.89
CA VAL A 155 0.15 9.72 0.64
C VAL A 155 0.64 8.36 0.13
N SER A 156 1.93 8.06 0.27
CA SER A 156 2.46 6.72 -0.05
C SER A 156 2.00 5.67 0.94
N ASP A 157 1.69 6.04 2.18
CA ASP A 157 1.13 5.12 3.18
C ASP A 157 -0.35 4.83 2.90
N ALA A 158 -1.06 5.79 2.31
CA ALA A 158 -2.43 5.60 1.86
C ALA A 158 -2.52 4.98 0.45
N GLY A 159 -1.52 5.23 -0.42
CA GLY A 159 -1.40 4.71 -1.79
C GLY A 159 -0.61 3.39 -1.90
N VAL A 160 0.16 3.01 -0.87
CA VAL A 160 0.50 1.62 -0.58
C VAL A 160 -0.64 1.11 0.30
N ASP A 161 -1.75 0.77 -0.33
CA ASP A 161 -2.63 -0.31 0.11
C ASP A 161 -2.65 -0.48 1.65
N VAL A 162 -3.16 0.53 2.35
CA VAL A 162 -3.92 0.23 3.56
C VAL A 162 -5.26 -0.23 3.00
N PRO A 163 -5.56 -1.54 2.96
CA PRO A 163 -6.93 -1.93 2.75
C PRO A 163 -7.76 -1.18 3.77
N LEU A 164 -8.94 -0.69 3.39
CA LEU A 164 -9.97 -0.12 4.27
C LEU A 164 -10.35 -1.03 5.48
N ILE A 165 -9.68 -2.16 5.62
CA ILE A 165 -9.58 -3.04 6.78
C ILE A 165 -8.12 -2.99 7.28
N ALA A 166 -7.83 -2.16 8.28
CA ALA A 166 -6.63 -2.40 9.09
C ALA A 166 -6.77 -3.81 9.69
N PRO A 167 -5.83 -4.76 9.47
CA PRO A 167 -5.86 -6.00 10.21
C PRO A 167 -5.80 -5.63 11.68
N SER A 168 -6.78 -6.10 12.43
CA SER A 168 -6.85 -5.91 13.87
C SER A 168 -5.47 -6.22 14.49
N PRO A 169 -5.05 -5.54 15.57
CA PRO A 169 -3.90 -5.98 16.36
C PRO A 169 -4.10 -7.39 16.95
N ARG A 170 -5.32 -7.94 16.87
CA ARG A 170 -5.57 -9.38 16.93
C ARG A 170 -5.26 -9.94 15.55
N HIS A 171 -4.26 -10.83 15.44
CA HIS A 171 -3.87 -11.56 14.22
C HIS A 171 -4.89 -11.44 13.10
N PRO A 172 -4.52 -10.92 11.90
CA PRO A 172 -5.46 -10.67 10.80
C PRO A 172 -6.47 -11.81 10.73
N VAL A 173 -7.75 -11.53 10.96
CA VAL A 173 -8.75 -12.60 11.03
C VAL A 173 -8.71 -13.28 9.66
N PRO A 174 -8.27 -14.54 9.58
CA PRO A 174 -8.09 -15.17 8.29
C PRO A 174 -9.45 -15.34 7.64
N LEU A 175 -9.58 -14.84 6.42
CA LEU A 175 -10.77 -15.03 5.61
C LEU A 175 -10.57 -16.22 4.70
N VAL A 176 -11.45 -17.21 4.77
CA VAL A 176 -11.52 -18.28 3.78
C VAL A 176 -12.65 -17.98 2.82
N ARG A 177 -12.35 -17.85 1.53
CA ARG A 177 -13.32 -17.56 0.48
C ARG A 177 -13.05 -18.36 -0.79
N VAL A 178 -14.04 -18.41 -1.67
CA VAL A 178 -13.89 -18.92 -3.04
C VAL A 178 -12.99 -17.96 -3.82
N ALA A 179 -12.06 -18.50 -4.60
CA ALA A 179 -11.20 -17.71 -5.48
C ALA A 179 -11.93 -17.36 -6.78
N GLY A 180 -11.64 -16.17 -7.31
CA GLY A 180 -12.13 -15.72 -8.62
C GLY A 180 -10.98 -15.32 -9.54
N LEU A 181 -11.26 -15.00 -10.80
CA LEU A 181 -10.23 -14.66 -11.80
C LEU A 181 -9.28 -13.54 -11.38
N ALA A 182 -9.70 -12.63 -10.48
CA ALA A 182 -8.85 -11.58 -9.92
C ALA A 182 -7.71 -12.14 -9.03
N ASP A 183 -7.81 -13.38 -8.54
CA ASP A 183 -6.82 -14.00 -7.65
C ASP A 183 -5.66 -14.69 -8.41
N ILE A 184 -5.62 -14.64 -9.74
CA ILE A 184 -4.60 -15.33 -10.56
C ILE A 184 -3.18 -14.91 -10.16
N GLU A 185 -2.95 -13.60 -10.02
CA GLU A 185 -1.64 -13.07 -9.64
C GLU A 185 -1.31 -13.41 -8.18
N ALA A 186 -2.26 -13.25 -7.27
CA ALA A 186 -2.07 -13.53 -5.85
C ALA A 186 -1.81 -15.03 -5.56
N VAL A 187 -2.48 -15.93 -6.29
CA VAL A 187 -2.21 -17.37 -6.22
C VAL A 187 -0.84 -17.70 -6.80
N SER A 188 -0.42 -17.02 -7.88
CA SER A 188 0.93 -17.21 -8.44
C SER A 188 2.01 -16.78 -7.44
N ALA A 189 1.85 -15.60 -6.84
CA ALA A 189 2.75 -15.07 -5.82
C ALA A 189 2.83 -15.96 -4.57
N LEU A 190 1.70 -16.51 -4.10
CA LEU A 190 1.68 -17.50 -3.01
C LEU A 190 2.58 -18.70 -3.31
N HIS A 191 2.51 -19.25 -4.53
CA HIS A 191 3.32 -20.41 -4.91
C HIS A 191 4.81 -20.06 -5.06
N GLU A 192 5.14 -18.85 -5.50
CA GLU A 192 6.52 -18.36 -5.59
C GLU A 192 7.18 -18.24 -4.22
N ARG A 193 6.40 -17.92 -3.17
CA ARG A 193 6.89 -17.87 -1.79
C ARG A 193 7.01 -19.23 -1.12
N CYS A 194 6.34 -20.27 -1.64
CA CYS A 194 6.37 -21.60 -1.06
C CYS A 194 7.71 -22.30 -1.31
N SER A 195 8.16 -23.08 -0.33
CA SER A 195 9.33 -23.94 -0.50
C SER A 195 9.10 -25.03 -1.54
N VAL A 196 10.19 -25.55 -2.10
CA VAL A 196 10.17 -26.70 -3.02
C VAL A 196 9.48 -27.90 -2.36
N ASP A 197 9.68 -28.13 -1.07
CA ASP A 197 9.08 -29.24 -0.32
C ASP A 197 7.56 -29.08 -0.19
N THR A 198 7.08 -27.86 0.10
CA THR A 198 5.64 -27.55 0.17
C THR A 198 4.98 -27.77 -1.19
N LEU A 199 5.61 -27.30 -2.28
CA LEU A 199 5.12 -27.50 -3.64
C LEU A 199 5.16 -28.98 -4.05
N TYR A 200 6.24 -29.70 -3.76
CA TYR A 200 6.36 -31.12 -4.07
C TYR A 200 5.31 -31.94 -3.30
N THR A 201 5.06 -31.63 -2.04
CA THR A 201 4.00 -32.26 -1.25
C THR A 201 2.62 -32.05 -1.88
N ARG A 202 2.36 -30.87 -2.43
CA ARG A 202 1.09 -30.52 -3.09
C ARG A 202 0.91 -31.20 -4.45
N TYR A 203 1.95 -31.23 -5.27
CA TYR A 203 1.87 -31.57 -6.70
C TYR A 203 2.46 -32.93 -7.05
N GLN A 204 3.29 -33.52 -6.18
CA GLN A 204 4.04 -34.77 -6.38
C GLN A 204 4.98 -34.76 -7.59
N VAL A 205 5.16 -33.61 -8.22
CA VAL A 205 6.09 -33.37 -9.33
C VAL A 205 6.80 -32.03 -9.12
N PRO A 206 8.06 -31.89 -9.56
CA PRO A 206 8.74 -30.59 -9.53
C PRO A 206 7.98 -29.56 -10.34
N LEU A 207 7.53 -28.49 -9.69
CA LEU A 207 6.86 -27.38 -10.35
C LEU A 207 7.91 -26.38 -10.85
N ARG A 208 7.84 -26.00 -12.13
CA ARG A 208 8.68 -24.91 -12.67
C ARG A 208 8.12 -23.57 -12.25
N MET A 209 9.00 -22.70 -11.75
CA MET A 209 8.68 -21.32 -11.35
C MET A 209 9.41 -20.31 -12.24
N PRO A 210 8.82 -19.14 -12.55
CA PRO A 210 7.44 -18.77 -12.22
C PRO A 210 6.43 -19.63 -12.99
N MET A 211 5.23 -19.80 -12.43
CA MET A 211 4.22 -20.64 -13.08
C MET A 211 3.67 -19.96 -14.34
N THR A 212 3.28 -20.76 -15.34
CA THR A 212 2.59 -20.21 -16.51
C THR A 212 1.20 -19.67 -16.13
N THR A 213 0.75 -18.60 -16.78
CA THR A 213 -0.61 -18.03 -16.59
C THR A 213 -1.71 -19.08 -16.78
N ARG A 214 -1.52 -20.04 -17.71
CA ARG A 214 -2.44 -21.15 -17.94
C ARG A 214 -2.59 -22.06 -16.71
N MET A 215 -1.49 -22.32 -16.00
CA MET A 215 -1.51 -23.12 -14.77
C MET A 215 -2.21 -22.33 -13.65
N ALA A 216 -1.81 -21.07 -13.44
CA ALA A 216 -2.42 -20.21 -12.44
C ALA A 216 -3.94 -20.12 -12.61
N ARG A 217 -4.41 -19.91 -13.84
CA ARG A 217 -5.84 -19.89 -14.16
C ARG A 217 -6.56 -21.19 -13.81
N ARG A 218 -5.95 -22.36 -14.08
CA ARG A 218 -6.56 -23.66 -13.71
C ARG A 218 -6.64 -23.86 -12.20
N LEU A 219 -5.71 -23.30 -11.44
CA LEU A 219 -5.71 -23.35 -9.97
C LEU A 219 -6.76 -22.42 -9.35
N VAL A 220 -7.16 -21.37 -10.06
CA VAL A 220 -8.16 -20.39 -9.60
C VAL A 220 -9.56 -20.76 -10.08
N THR A 221 -9.69 -21.18 -11.33
CA THR A 221 -10.95 -21.61 -11.96
C THR A 221 -10.82 -23.04 -12.46
N PRO A 222 -10.95 -24.06 -11.58
CA PRO A 222 -10.96 -25.45 -12.00
C PRO A 222 -12.19 -25.77 -12.85
N GLU A 223 -12.09 -26.77 -13.74
CA GLU A 223 -13.18 -27.13 -14.65
C GLU A 223 -14.39 -27.75 -13.94
N HIS A 224 -14.14 -28.54 -12.89
CA HIS A 224 -15.16 -29.30 -12.18
C HIS A 224 -15.09 -29.09 -10.67
N GLY A 225 -15.24 -27.85 -10.21
CA GLY A 225 -15.22 -27.55 -8.77
C GLY A 225 -14.95 -26.09 -8.45
N ILE A 226 -14.34 -25.86 -7.29
CA ILE A 226 -13.99 -24.52 -6.82
C ILE A 226 -12.57 -24.45 -6.26
N ALA A 227 -11.97 -23.28 -6.30
CA ALA A 227 -10.77 -22.97 -5.55
C ALA A 227 -11.13 -22.20 -4.27
N LEU A 228 -10.48 -22.55 -3.17
CA LEU A 228 -10.57 -21.85 -1.88
C LEU A 228 -9.22 -21.21 -1.58
N VAL A 229 -9.26 -19.99 -1.05
CA VAL A 229 -8.06 -19.26 -0.63
C VAL A 229 -8.20 -18.80 0.81
N VAL A 230 -7.07 -18.75 1.51
CA VAL A 230 -6.94 -18.11 2.82
C VAL A 230 -6.27 -16.76 2.62
N GLN A 231 -7.02 -15.71 2.89
CA GLN A 231 -6.55 -14.34 2.82
C GLN A 231 -6.26 -13.81 4.22
N VAL A 232 -5.07 -13.22 4.37
CA VAL A 232 -4.60 -12.54 5.57
C VAL A 232 -4.12 -11.16 5.16
N GLY A 233 -4.89 -10.12 5.51
CA GLY A 233 -4.66 -8.79 4.94
C GLY A 233 -4.90 -8.80 3.43
N LEU A 234 -3.88 -8.45 2.65
CA LEU A 234 -3.91 -8.48 1.18
C LEU A 234 -3.30 -9.75 0.59
N ASP A 235 -2.57 -10.52 1.40
CA ASP A 235 -1.87 -11.70 0.93
C ASP A 235 -2.75 -12.93 0.97
N LEU A 236 -2.66 -13.75 -0.09
CA LEU A 236 -3.08 -15.14 -0.02
C LEU A 236 -1.96 -15.97 0.59
N VAL A 237 -2.25 -16.66 1.68
CA VAL A 237 -1.29 -17.46 2.47
C VAL A 237 -1.58 -18.96 2.43
N GLY A 238 -2.72 -19.34 1.84
CA GLY A 238 -3.12 -20.71 1.63
C GLY A 238 -4.08 -20.83 0.45
N HIS A 239 -4.04 -21.98 -0.20
CA HIS A 239 -4.84 -22.26 -1.39
C HIS A 239 -5.22 -23.74 -1.41
N GLY A 240 -6.41 -24.04 -1.88
CA GLY A 240 -6.82 -25.41 -2.14
C GLY A 240 -7.87 -25.50 -3.22
N VAL A 241 -7.91 -26.63 -3.88
CA VAL A 241 -8.83 -26.90 -4.99
C VAL A 241 -9.71 -28.07 -4.59
N LEU A 242 -11.02 -27.85 -4.61
CA LEU A 242 -12.05 -28.85 -4.40
C LEU A 242 -12.58 -29.24 -5.77
N GLU A 243 -12.31 -30.46 -6.19
CA GLU A 243 -12.81 -31.00 -7.45
C GLU A 243 -13.82 -32.12 -7.21
N ARG A 244 -14.84 -32.16 -8.07
CA ARG A 244 -15.74 -33.30 -8.23
C ARG A 244 -14.94 -34.38 -8.93
N GLY A 245 -14.57 -35.42 -8.19
CA GLY A 245 -13.68 -36.46 -8.67
C GLY A 245 -14.36 -37.82 -8.76
N VAL A 246 -13.70 -38.70 -9.49
CA VAL A 246 -13.88 -40.15 -9.38
C VAL A 246 -12.54 -40.68 -8.92
N LEU A 247 -12.33 -40.73 -7.61
CA LEU A 247 -11.19 -41.44 -7.05
C LEU A 247 -11.58 -42.92 -7.01
N GLU A 248 -10.79 -43.78 -7.67
CA GLU A 248 -10.97 -45.24 -7.67
C GLU A 248 -12.34 -45.73 -8.21
N GLY A 249 -12.91 -45.06 -9.20
CA GLY A 249 -14.15 -45.53 -9.85
C GLY A 249 -15.42 -45.36 -9.01
N ARG A 250 -15.36 -44.61 -7.90
CA ARG A 250 -16.55 -44.26 -7.11
C ARG A 250 -17.14 -42.93 -7.59
N PRO A 251 -18.36 -42.92 -8.15
CA PRO A 251 -19.08 -41.69 -8.40
C PRO A 251 -19.38 -40.99 -7.05
N ASP A 252 -19.36 -39.65 -7.06
CA ASP A 252 -19.78 -38.74 -5.96
C ASP A 252 -18.76 -38.37 -4.86
N ASP A 253 -17.51 -38.83 -4.96
CA ASP A 253 -16.45 -38.42 -4.03
C ASP A 253 -15.82 -37.08 -4.45
N HIS A 254 -15.80 -36.10 -3.54
CA HIS A 254 -15.05 -34.86 -3.77
C HIS A 254 -13.61 -35.03 -3.32
N VAL A 255 -12.69 -34.37 -4.03
CA VAL A 255 -11.25 -34.42 -3.75
C VAL A 255 -10.79 -33.02 -3.40
N PHE A 256 -10.16 -32.87 -2.24
CA PHE A 256 -9.58 -31.60 -1.83
C PHE A 256 -8.08 -31.69 -1.62
N GLN A 257 -7.41 -30.70 -2.16
CA GLN A 257 -5.98 -30.74 -2.38
C GLN A 257 -5.47 -29.32 -2.11
N LEU A 258 -4.64 -29.14 -1.08
CA LEU A 258 -4.31 -27.82 -0.50
C LEU A 258 -2.83 -27.64 -0.20
N LEU A 259 -2.42 -26.38 -0.11
CA LEU A 259 -1.14 -25.94 0.43
C LEU A 259 -1.32 -24.72 1.33
N VAL A 260 -0.36 -24.51 2.23
CA VAL A 260 -0.22 -23.31 3.04
C VAL A 260 1.24 -22.89 2.97
N GLU A 261 1.49 -21.60 2.75
CA GLU A 261 2.83 -21.02 2.73
C GLU A 261 3.59 -21.36 4.01
N ASP A 262 4.86 -21.72 3.88
CA ASP A 262 5.70 -22.23 4.96
C ASP A 262 5.68 -21.34 6.21
N ALA A 263 5.75 -20.00 6.04
CA ALA A 263 5.73 -19.03 7.14
C ALA A 263 4.41 -19.02 7.96
N TRP A 264 3.33 -19.56 7.40
CA TRP A 264 1.99 -19.58 7.97
C TRP A 264 1.55 -20.98 8.42
N GLN A 265 2.36 -22.01 8.20
CA GLN A 265 2.09 -23.37 8.66
C GLN A 265 2.05 -23.45 10.20
N GLY A 266 1.38 -24.47 10.74
CA GLY A 266 1.23 -24.66 12.19
C GLY A 266 0.27 -23.69 12.89
N ARG A 267 -0.36 -22.75 12.16
CA ARG A 267 -1.28 -21.74 12.71
C ARG A 267 -2.77 -22.04 12.45
N GLY A 268 -3.09 -23.22 11.94
CA GLY A 268 -4.47 -23.68 11.75
C GLY A 268 -5.14 -23.33 10.41
N PHE A 269 -4.45 -22.68 9.46
CA PHE A 269 -5.07 -22.36 8.15
C PHE A 269 -5.42 -23.59 7.31
N GLY A 270 -4.61 -24.66 7.39
CA GLY A 270 -4.96 -25.94 6.78
C GLY A 270 -6.27 -26.51 7.34
N THR A 271 -6.47 -26.40 8.66
CA THR A 271 -7.72 -26.80 9.33
C THR A 271 -8.91 -25.96 8.88
N LEU A 272 -8.71 -24.65 8.66
CA LEU A 272 -9.76 -23.76 8.14
C LEU A 272 -10.16 -24.13 6.71
N LEU A 273 -9.18 -24.38 5.82
CA LEU A 273 -9.43 -24.84 4.45
C LEU A 273 -10.17 -26.17 4.43
N VAL A 274 -9.75 -27.13 5.27
CA VAL A 274 -10.40 -28.45 5.41
C VAL A 274 -11.86 -28.31 5.84
N LYS A 275 -12.17 -27.46 6.83
CA LYS A 275 -13.56 -27.21 7.26
C LYS A 275 -14.39 -26.60 6.13
N GLN A 276 -13.85 -25.60 5.43
CA GLN A 276 -14.59 -24.90 4.39
C GLN A 276 -14.82 -25.79 3.16
N ALA A 277 -13.83 -26.59 2.76
CA ALA A 277 -13.97 -27.58 1.70
C ALA A 277 -15.05 -28.62 2.03
N ALA A 278 -15.07 -29.13 3.27
CA ALA A 278 -16.09 -30.07 3.72
C ALA A 278 -17.51 -29.49 3.64
N ARG A 279 -17.70 -28.22 4.02
CA ARG A 279 -19.00 -27.56 3.89
C ARG A 279 -19.43 -27.39 2.44
N HIS A 280 -18.53 -26.99 1.56
CA HIS A 280 -18.83 -26.85 0.13
C HIS A 280 -19.15 -28.19 -0.53
N ALA A 281 -18.33 -29.22 -0.27
CA ALA A 281 -18.60 -30.58 -0.75
C ALA A 281 -19.98 -31.07 -0.27
N LYS A 282 -20.34 -30.78 0.99
CA LYS A 282 -21.66 -31.12 1.52
C LYS A 282 -22.80 -30.38 0.82
N THR A 283 -22.64 -29.08 0.55
CA THR A 283 -23.61 -28.30 -0.25
C THR A 283 -23.78 -28.88 -1.65
N ASP A 284 -22.69 -29.36 -2.24
CA ASP A 284 -22.68 -30.03 -3.56
C ASP A 284 -23.27 -31.44 -3.54
N GLY A 285 -23.75 -31.92 -2.39
CA GLY A 285 -24.39 -33.23 -2.24
C GLY A 285 -23.42 -34.39 -1.99
N ALA A 286 -22.14 -34.11 -1.78
CA ALA A 286 -21.15 -35.15 -1.54
C ALA A 286 -21.41 -35.91 -0.23
N GLU A 287 -21.28 -37.23 -0.28
CA GLU A 287 -21.30 -38.07 0.91
C GLU A 287 -19.94 -38.09 1.63
N ARG A 288 -18.85 -37.91 0.86
CA ARG A 288 -17.47 -38.06 1.34
C ARG A 288 -16.56 -37.00 0.71
N LEU A 289 -15.55 -36.61 1.49
CA LEU A 289 -14.45 -35.75 1.04
C LEU A 289 -13.12 -36.48 1.24
N THR A 290 -12.35 -36.61 0.17
CA THR A 290 -11.05 -37.26 0.18
C THR A 290 -9.94 -36.23 0.03
N PHE A 291 -8.96 -36.28 0.91
CA PHE A 291 -7.73 -35.51 0.81
C PHE A 291 -6.60 -36.43 0.36
N VAL A 292 -5.78 -35.95 -0.58
CA VAL A 292 -4.62 -36.68 -1.09
C VAL A 292 -3.36 -35.93 -0.70
N SER A 293 -2.39 -36.62 -0.12
CA SER A 293 -1.06 -36.06 0.15
C SER A 293 0.04 -37.10 0.02
N ALA A 294 1.30 -36.64 0.04
CA ALA A 294 2.47 -37.51 0.03
C ALA A 294 2.46 -38.49 1.23
N GLY A 295 3.02 -39.69 1.04
CA GLY A 295 3.15 -40.74 2.06
C GLY A 295 3.66 -40.27 3.44
N SER A 296 4.54 -39.27 3.47
CA SER A 296 5.21 -38.74 4.67
C SER A 296 4.51 -37.55 5.34
N ASN A 297 3.40 -37.03 4.78
CA ASN A 297 2.81 -35.79 5.27
C ASN A 297 1.73 -35.99 6.36
N ASP A 298 2.18 -36.17 7.60
CA ASP A 298 1.28 -36.24 8.76
C ASP A 298 0.61 -34.88 9.11
N THR A 299 1.03 -33.77 8.49
CA THR A 299 0.43 -32.45 8.75
C THR A 299 -1.01 -32.38 8.27
N LEU A 300 -1.33 -33.02 7.14
CA LEU A 300 -2.71 -33.11 6.65
C LEU A 300 -3.59 -33.91 7.60
N LEU A 301 -3.10 -35.04 8.12
CA LEU A 301 -3.83 -35.86 9.10
C LEU A 301 -4.15 -35.05 10.37
N ARG A 302 -3.18 -34.28 10.87
CA ARG A 302 -3.40 -33.36 12.00
C ARG A 302 -4.42 -32.28 11.67
N ALA A 303 -4.39 -31.69 10.48
CA ALA A 303 -5.36 -30.67 10.07
C ALA A 303 -6.79 -31.23 9.99
N VAL A 304 -6.96 -32.44 9.46
CA VAL A 304 -8.26 -33.14 9.40
C VAL A 304 -8.76 -33.49 10.80
N GLY A 305 -7.90 -34.03 11.67
CA GLY A 305 -8.26 -34.31 13.06
C GLY A 305 -8.62 -33.05 13.85
N ALA A 306 -7.83 -31.98 13.73
CA ALA A 306 -8.11 -30.68 14.36
C ALA A 306 -9.38 -30.01 13.80
N ALA A 307 -9.83 -30.39 12.60
CA ALA A 307 -11.10 -29.94 12.06
C ALA A 307 -12.31 -30.61 12.73
N GLY A 308 -12.08 -31.62 13.56
CA GLY A 308 -13.11 -32.40 14.26
C GLY A 308 -13.62 -33.58 13.44
N PHE A 309 -12.90 -33.97 12.38
CA PHE A 309 -13.30 -35.07 11.51
C PHE A 309 -12.69 -36.40 11.95
N VAL A 310 -13.51 -37.45 11.91
CA VAL A 310 -13.05 -38.84 11.99
C VAL A 310 -12.85 -39.33 10.55
N ALA A 311 -11.61 -39.61 10.18
CA ALA A 311 -11.25 -39.99 8.82
C ALA A 311 -10.78 -41.44 8.73
N ARG A 312 -11.08 -42.08 7.59
CA ARG A 312 -10.43 -43.33 7.18
C ARG A 312 -9.14 -42.98 6.45
N VAL A 313 -8.03 -43.59 6.88
CA VAL A 313 -6.71 -43.35 6.30
C VAL A 313 -6.25 -44.60 5.56
N GLU A 314 -5.97 -44.46 4.28
CA GLU A 314 -5.42 -45.52 3.43
C GLU A 314 -4.06 -45.06 2.92
N ARG A 315 -3.01 -45.84 3.21
CA ARG A 315 -1.64 -45.54 2.79
C ARG A 315 -1.31 -46.41 1.58
N HIS A 316 -1.01 -45.75 0.46
CA HIS A 316 -0.45 -46.34 -0.74
C HIS A 316 1.05 -46.00 -0.82
N ASP A 317 1.82 -46.72 -1.64
CA ASP A 317 3.29 -46.62 -1.68
C ASP A 317 3.84 -45.18 -1.83
N ALA A 318 3.11 -44.28 -2.51
CA ALA A 318 3.52 -42.89 -2.72
C ALA A 318 2.58 -41.83 -2.08
N ALA A 319 1.35 -42.22 -1.70
CA ALA A 319 0.32 -41.27 -1.29
C ALA A 319 -0.53 -41.78 -0.12
N VAL A 320 -1.01 -40.85 0.71
CA VAL A 320 -2.00 -41.12 1.75
C VAL A 320 -3.33 -40.54 1.30
N HIS A 321 -4.36 -41.37 1.28
CA HIS A 321 -5.74 -40.98 1.06
C HIS A 321 -6.45 -40.87 2.41
N VAL A 322 -6.99 -39.69 2.70
CA VAL A 322 -7.69 -39.40 3.96
C VAL A 322 -9.13 -39.10 3.61
N THR A 323 -10.04 -40.03 3.90
CA THR A 323 -11.46 -39.91 3.54
C THR A 323 -12.31 -39.56 4.76
N VAL A 324 -13.07 -38.46 4.65
CA VAL A 324 -13.97 -37.97 5.69
C VAL A 324 -15.43 -38.16 5.24
N PRO A 325 -16.28 -38.85 6.03
CA PRO A 325 -17.72 -38.86 5.78
C PRO A 325 -18.36 -37.51 6.15
N LEU A 326 -19.26 -37.01 5.31
CA LEU A 326 -19.90 -35.69 5.46
C LEU A 326 -21.30 -35.77 6.08
N SER A 327 -21.66 -36.88 6.73
CA SER A 327 -22.97 -37.08 7.36
C SER A 327 -23.26 -36.07 8.49
N GLY A 328 -22.23 -35.65 9.22
CA GLY A 328 -22.33 -34.68 10.33
C GLY A 328 -21.99 -33.22 9.97
N VAL A 329 -21.72 -32.92 8.70
CA VAL A 329 -21.29 -31.57 8.26
C VAL A 329 -22.51 -30.72 7.89
N ARG A 330 -22.53 -29.47 8.35
CA ARG A 330 -23.53 -28.47 7.90
C ARG A 330 -23.12 -27.88 6.55
N ALA A 331 -24.07 -27.78 5.62
CA ALA A 331 -23.88 -27.11 4.33
C ALA A 331 -23.60 -25.60 4.51
N VAL A 332 -22.97 -24.98 3.51
CA VAL A 332 -22.88 -23.51 3.41
C VAL A 332 -24.24 -22.97 2.99
N GLU A 333 -24.76 -21.97 3.72
CA GLU A 333 -25.94 -21.20 3.31
C GLU A 333 -25.53 -20.28 2.15
N THR A 334 -26.14 -20.47 0.97
CA THR A 334 -26.01 -19.56 -0.15
C THR A 334 -26.84 -18.31 0.14
N ALA A 335 -26.16 -17.16 0.31
CA ALA A 335 -26.77 -15.84 0.37
C ALA A 335 -27.19 -15.36 -1.03
#